data_AF-A2EUF7-F1
#
_entry.id   AF-A2EUF7-F1
#
_cell.length_a   1.000
_cell.length_b   1.000
_cell.length_c   1.000
_cell.angle_alpha   90.00
_cell.angle_beta   90.00
_cell.angle_gamma   90.00
#
_symmetry.space_group_name_H-M   'P 1'
#
loop_
_entity.id
_entity.type
_entity.pdbx_description
1 polymer ?
#
loop_
_entity_poly.entity_id
_entity_poly.type
_entity_poly.pdbx_seq_one_letter_code
_entity_poly.pdbx_strand_id
1 'polypeptide(L)'
;MLIDKFHLAAKGKDNYELYRNIASKCLYQLYNSAEFPQQMYYSQDYLEKINFSISNRKIFDYYHRAQYLYEGMILYLDLAKFSDEEKQKCIDTFSDVSNQVYRVVDQFLRDYELPAVSIKHCRPFSYFYRDTLNNCIILLTATFSNVIRCVQSGIKKIWENYKDKVYPDFFDSGYYRDVFDQDYLFGEMDFNTPYYFGKKEDFERLIKQINSKTSTIVERSSDLQTLNRNCEEPTVKEIENSI
;
A
#
# COMPACT_ATOMS: atom_id res chain seq x y z
N MET A 1 -0.41 -9.53 -9.41
CA MET A 1 1.06 -9.66 -9.60
C MET A 1 1.30 -9.80 -11.08
N LEU A 2 1.58 -8.69 -11.77
CA LEU A 2 1.84 -8.65 -13.22
C LEU A 2 3.31 -8.29 -13.38
N ILE A 3 4.16 -9.29 -13.62
CA ILE A 3 5.55 -9.01 -13.95
C ILE A 3 5.57 -8.41 -15.35
N ASP A 4 5.92 -7.14 -15.44
CA ASP A 4 6.02 -6.44 -16.70
C ASP A 4 7.16 -7.04 -17.54
N LYS A 5 6.85 -7.42 -18.79
CA LYS A 5 7.77 -8.15 -19.68
C LYS A 5 9.02 -7.35 -20.06
N PHE A 6 9.05 -6.06 -19.76
CA PHE A 6 10.05 -5.11 -20.26
C PHE A 6 11.27 -4.90 -19.33
N HIS A 7 11.33 -5.55 -18.16
CA HIS A 7 12.44 -5.39 -17.21
C HIS A 7 13.22 -6.66 -16.87
N LEU A 8 13.09 -7.72 -17.66
CA LEU A 8 13.95 -8.88 -17.51
C LEU A 8 15.37 -8.55 -18.00
N ALA A 9 16.31 -8.38 -17.06
CA ALA A 9 17.73 -8.54 -17.37
C ALA A 9 17.95 -9.90 -18.04
N ALA A 10 19.06 -10.09 -18.75
CA ALA A 10 19.42 -11.30 -19.52
C ALA A 10 19.31 -12.67 -18.78
N LYS A 11 19.00 -12.65 -17.48
CA LYS A 11 18.73 -13.77 -16.55
C LYS A 11 17.30 -14.34 -16.67
N GLY A 12 16.45 -13.79 -17.55
CA GLY A 12 14.99 -13.82 -17.39
C GLY A 12 14.16 -15.03 -17.83
N LYS A 13 14.72 -16.05 -18.49
CA LYS A 13 13.88 -17.17 -18.99
C LYS A 13 13.43 -18.11 -17.86
N ASP A 14 14.35 -18.46 -16.97
CA ASP A 14 14.10 -19.43 -15.90
C ASP A 14 13.25 -18.80 -14.78
N ASN A 15 13.48 -17.53 -14.46
CA ASN A 15 12.66 -16.77 -13.51
C ASN A 15 11.22 -16.56 -14.02
N TYR A 16 11.03 -16.43 -15.33
CA TYR A 16 9.68 -16.39 -15.92
C TYR A 16 8.95 -17.74 -15.79
N GLU A 17 9.67 -18.85 -15.91
CA GLU A 17 9.12 -20.18 -15.65
C GLU A 17 8.77 -20.38 -14.17
N LEU A 18 9.67 -19.99 -13.26
CA LEU A 18 9.40 -19.95 -11.82
C LEU A 18 8.11 -19.16 -11.53
N TYR A 19 8.00 -17.95 -12.07
CA TYR A 19 6.80 -17.11 -11.90
C TYR A 19 5.53 -17.81 -12.37
N ARG A 20 5.54 -18.42 -13.58
CA ARG A 20 4.39 -19.16 -14.09
C ARG A 20 4.01 -20.34 -13.19
N ASN A 21 5.00 -21.05 -12.67
CA ASN A 21 4.78 -22.16 -11.76
C ASN A 21 4.16 -21.69 -10.44
N ILE A 22 4.65 -20.59 -9.85
CA ILE A 22 4.03 -19.94 -8.68
C ILE A 22 2.58 -19.55 -8.98
N ALA A 23 2.35 -18.82 -10.08
CA ALA A 23 1.04 -18.33 -10.46
C ALA A 23 0.02 -19.46 -10.67
N SER A 24 0.46 -20.60 -11.22
CA SER A 24 -0.39 -21.78 -11.44
C SER A 24 -0.90 -22.43 -10.15
N LYS A 25 -0.23 -22.19 -9.01
CA LYS A 25 -0.63 -22.68 -7.68
C LYS A 25 -1.42 -21.68 -6.85
N CYS A 26 -1.59 -20.45 -7.35
CA CYS A 26 -2.40 -19.46 -6.67
C CYS A 26 -3.90 -19.80 -6.79
N LEU A 27 -4.65 -19.58 -5.72
CA LEU A 27 -6.10 -19.84 -5.61
C LEU A 27 -6.95 -18.83 -6.39
N TYR A 28 -6.35 -17.76 -6.86
CA TYR A 28 -7.00 -16.67 -7.55
C TYR A 28 -6.52 -16.59 -9.00
N GLN A 29 -7.42 -16.20 -9.90
CA GLN A 29 -7.09 -16.02 -11.29
C GLN A 29 -6.15 -14.80 -11.47
N LEU A 30 -5.31 -14.84 -12.50
CA LEU A 30 -4.44 -13.72 -12.86
C LEU A 30 -5.22 -12.40 -13.03
N TYR A 31 -6.44 -12.48 -13.56
CA TYR A 31 -7.33 -11.33 -13.70
C TYR A 31 -7.65 -10.66 -12.36
N ASN A 32 -8.04 -11.44 -11.34
CA ASN A 32 -8.29 -10.92 -9.99
C ASN A 32 -7.03 -10.22 -9.45
N SER A 33 -5.85 -10.75 -9.75
CA SER A 33 -4.58 -10.16 -9.31
C SER A 33 -4.27 -8.78 -9.92
N ALA A 34 -4.97 -8.39 -10.99
CA ALA A 34 -4.88 -7.08 -11.63
C ALA A 34 -5.89 -6.06 -11.05
N GLU A 35 -7.06 -6.53 -10.59
CA GLU A 35 -8.10 -5.67 -10.00
C GLU A 35 -7.80 -5.30 -8.54
N PHE A 36 -7.16 -6.20 -7.78
CA PHE A 36 -6.89 -6.01 -6.36
C PHE A 36 -6.15 -4.71 -6.02
N PRO A 37 -5.07 -4.31 -6.73
CA PRO A 37 -4.41 -3.03 -6.49
C PRO A 37 -5.37 -1.84 -6.60
N GLN A 38 -6.28 -1.84 -7.57
CA GLN A 38 -7.25 -0.78 -7.75
C GLN A 38 -8.28 -0.75 -6.60
N GLN A 39 -8.79 -1.91 -6.20
CA GLN A 39 -9.70 -2.02 -5.06
C GLN A 39 -9.05 -1.56 -3.75
N MET A 40 -7.78 -1.92 -3.54
CA MET A 40 -6.99 -1.46 -2.41
C MET A 40 -6.79 0.05 -2.43
N TYR A 41 -6.50 0.64 -3.60
CA TYR A 41 -6.41 2.09 -3.77
C TYR A 41 -7.72 2.79 -3.38
N TYR A 42 -8.88 2.30 -3.85
CA TYR A 42 -10.17 2.88 -3.48
C TYR A 42 -10.49 2.73 -1.99
N SER A 43 -10.16 1.59 -1.39
CA SER A 43 -10.32 1.40 0.05
C SER A 43 -9.47 2.39 0.85
N GLN A 44 -8.23 2.65 0.40
CA GLN A 44 -7.34 3.65 0.99
C GLN A 44 -7.94 5.05 0.91
N ASP A 45 -8.39 5.49 -0.27
CA ASP A 45 -9.06 6.79 -0.45
C ASP A 45 -10.28 6.93 0.48
N TYR A 46 -11.06 5.86 0.64
CA TYR A 46 -12.21 5.87 1.53
C TYR A 46 -11.81 5.99 3.02
N LEU A 47 -10.76 5.27 3.44
CA LEU A 47 -10.22 5.36 4.79
C LEU A 47 -9.60 6.75 5.07
N GLU A 48 -8.99 7.38 4.07
CA GLU A 48 -8.47 8.76 4.18
C GLU A 48 -9.57 9.78 4.40
N LYS A 49 -10.73 9.64 3.73
CA LYS A 49 -11.90 10.52 3.94
C LYS A 49 -12.41 10.50 5.38
N ILE A 50 -12.16 9.43 6.11
CA ILE A 50 -12.47 9.33 7.54
C ILE A 50 -11.23 9.51 8.42
N ASN A 51 -10.08 9.93 7.89
CA ASN A 51 -8.82 10.10 8.61
C ASN A 51 -8.38 8.83 9.36
N PHE A 52 -8.64 7.64 8.81
CA PHE A 52 -8.29 6.38 9.44
C PHE A 52 -6.92 5.88 8.93
N SER A 53 -5.99 5.66 9.85
CA SER A 53 -4.69 5.02 9.58
C SER A 53 -4.17 4.33 10.85
N ILE A 54 -3.31 3.33 10.68
CA ILE A 54 -2.63 2.63 11.80
C ILE A 54 -1.14 2.91 11.70
N SER A 55 -0.52 3.45 12.76
CA SER A 55 0.91 3.79 12.77
C SER A 55 1.34 4.67 11.57
N ASN A 56 0.48 5.60 11.13
CA ASN A 56 0.65 6.43 9.93
C ASN A 56 0.84 5.64 8.62
N ARG A 57 0.46 4.36 8.59
CA ARG A 57 0.56 3.51 7.40
C ARG A 57 -0.73 3.55 6.62
N LYS A 58 -0.58 3.66 5.30
CA LYS A 58 -1.65 3.56 4.31
C LYS A 58 -1.72 2.12 3.82
N ILE A 59 -2.93 1.53 3.77
CA ILE A 59 -3.10 0.11 3.47
C ILE A 59 -2.67 -0.22 2.04
N PHE A 60 -3.01 0.66 1.09
CA PHE A 60 -2.60 0.51 -0.30
C PHE A 60 -1.09 0.58 -0.45
N ASP A 61 -0.45 1.64 0.05
CA ASP A 61 1.01 1.80 -0.04
C ASP A 61 1.75 0.61 0.58
N TYR A 62 1.23 0.12 1.71
CA TYR A 62 1.79 -1.04 2.39
C TYR A 62 1.69 -2.31 1.54
N TYR A 63 0.49 -2.60 1.02
CA TYR A 63 0.25 -3.74 0.14
C TYR A 63 1.02 -3.64 -1.18
N HIS A 64 1.13 -2.44 -1.75
CA HIS A 64 1.81 -2.21 -3.01
C HIS A 64 3.33 -2.42 -2.90
N ARG A 65 3.97 -1.84 -1.88
CA ARG A 65 5.40 -2.09 -1.61
C ARG A 65 5.68 -3.56 -1.36
N ALA A 66 4.78 -4.23 -0.63
CA ALA A 66 4.84 -5.66 -0.46
C ALA A 66 4.86 -6.38 -1.81
N GLN A 67 3.84 -6.17 -2.66
CA GLN A 67 3.77 -6.78 -4.00
C GLN A 67 5.06 -6.53 -4.81
N TYR A 68 5.57 -5.30 -4.78
CA TYR A 68 6.80 -4.93 -5.48
C TYR A 68 7.98 -5.78 -4.99
N LEU A 69 8.10 -6.02 -3.68
CA LEU A 69 9.11 -6.94 -3.16
C LEU A 69 8.96 -8.36 -3.70
N TYR A 70 7.75 -8.93 -3.73
CA TYR A 70 7.54 -10.29 -4.24
C TYR A 70 7.98 -10.40 -5.70
N GLU A 71 7.59 -9.42 -6.52
CA GLU A 71 7.96 -9.36 -7.94
C GLU A 71 9.48 -9.24 -8.09
N GLY A 72 10.10 -8.31 -7.34
CA GLY A 72 11.55 -8.12 -7.33
C GLY A 72 12.30 -9.39 -6.90
N MET A 73 11.85 -10.06 -5.84
CA MET A 73 12.50 -11.30 -5.42
C MET A 73 12.41 -12.36 -6.51
N ILE A 74 11.24 -12.62 -7.08
CA ILE A 74 11.09 -13.62 -8.16
C ILE A 74 12.00 -13.29 -9.36
N LEU A 75 12.13 -12.02 -9.71
CA LEU A 75 12.98 -11.56 -10.81
C LEU A 75 14.49 -11.72 -10.55
N TYR A 76 14.90 -11.64 -9.27
CA TYR A 76 16.31 -11.62 -8.89
C TYR A 76 16.78 -12.88 -8.15
N LEU A 77 15.95 -13.91 -7.97
CA LEU A 77 16.41 -15.20 -7.48
C LEU A 77 17.41 -15.83 -8.46
N ASP A 78 18.57 -16.20 -7.96
CA ASP A 78 19.59 -16.95 -8.68
C ASP A 78 19.26 -18.44 -8.63
N LEU A 79 18.52 -18.90 -9.64
CA LEU A 79 18.04 -20.27 -9.74
C LEU A 79 19.15 -21.31 -9.87
N ALA A 80 20.39 -20.92 -10.19
CA ALA A 80 21.53 -21.83 -10.18
C ALA A 80 21.94 -22.24 -8.76
N LYS A 81 21.54 -21.47 -7.73
CA LYS A 81 21.78 -21.78 -6.31
C LYS A 81 20.74 -22.71 -5.69
N PHE A 82 19.78 -23.20 -6.47
CA PHE A 82 18.70 -24.06 -5.98
C PHE A 82 18.86 -25.48 -6.50
N SER A 83 18.71 -26.47 -5.60
CA SER A 83 18.37 -27.83 -6.02
C SER A 83 16.93 -27.87 -6.59
N ASP A 84 16.57 -28.94 -7.29
CA ASP A 84 15.21 -29.07 -7.82
C ASP A 84 14.15 -29.19 -6.71
N GLU A 85 14.48 -29.85 -5.59
CA GLU A 85 13.62 -29.86 -4.39
C GLU A 85 13.46 -28.46 -3.79
N GLU A 86 14.54 -27.67 -3.75
CA GLU A 86 14.49 -26.30 -3.26
C GLU A 86 13.69 -25.38 -4.18
N LYS A 87 13.76 -25.56 -5.51
CA LYS A 87 12.90 -24.85 -6.46
C LYS A 87 11.43 -25.16 -6.20
N GLN A 88 11.10 -26.43 -5.97
CA GLN A 88 9.73 -26.82 -5.66
C GLN A 88 9.24 -26.20 -4.34
N LYS A 89 10.07 -26.24 -3.29
CA LYS A 89 9.79 -25.58 -2.01
C LYS A 89 9.66 -24.06 -2.14
N CYS A 90 10.46 -23.44 -3.02
CA CYS A 90 10.36 -22.02 -3.35
C CYS A 90 8.99 -21.71 -3.97
N ILE A 91 8.60 -22.47 -4.99
CA ILE A 91 7.28 -22.34 -5.63
C ILE A 91 6.17 -22.43 -4.58
N ASP A 92 6.19 -23.46 -3.74
CA ASP A 92 5.17 -23.70 -2.72
C ASP A 92 5.12 -22.56 -1.69
N THR A 93 6.29 -22.09 -1.24
CA THR A 93 6.39 -20.99 -0.27
C THR A 93 5.77 -19.71 -0.83
N PHE A 94 6.13 -19.33 -2.06
CA PHE A 94 5.60 -18.12 -2.68
C PHE A 94 4.10 -18.23 -2.95
N SER A 95 3.62 -19.39 -3.42
CA SER A 95 2.18 -19.60 -3.65
C SER A 95 1.38 -19.58 -2.35
N ASP A 96 1.87 -20.24 -1.30
CA ASP A 96 1.18 -20.29 0.00
C ASP A 96 1.03 -18.90 0.62
N VAL A 97 2.13 -18.13 0.59
CA VAL A 97 2.12 -16.76 1.09
C VAL A 97 1.19 -15.89 0.26
N SER A 98 1.25 -15.98 -1.06
CA SER A 98 0.36 -15.23 -1.96
C SER A 98 -1.11 -15.57 -1.71
N ASN A 99 -1.43 -16.85 -1.51
CA ASN A 99 -2.77 -17.33 -1.20
C ASN A 99 -3.27 -16.84 0.16
N GLN A 100 -2.41 -16.82 1.16
CA GLN A 100 -2.76 -16.32 2.49
C GLN A 100 -3.02 -14.81 2.46
N VAL A 101 -2.13 -14.04 1.83
CA VAL A 101 -2.31 -12.58 1.64
C VAL A 101 -3.59 -12.31 0.87
N TYR A 102 -3.86 -13.04 -0.22
CA TYR A 102 -5.09 -12.93 -0.99
C TYR A 102 -6.32 -13.09 -0.10
N ARG A 103 -6.42 -14.17 0.68
CA ARG A 103 -7.58 -14.41 1.55
C ARG A 103 -7.81 -13.28 2.55
N VAL A 104 -6.74 -12.75 3.14
CA VAL A 104 -6.84 -11.68 4.15
C VAL A 104 -7.22 -10.35 3.52
N VAL A 105 -6.65 -10.02 2.35
CA VAL A 105 -6.99 -8.79 1.62
C VAL A 105 -8.42 -8.84 1.09
N ASP A 106 -8.81 -9.97 0.49
CA ASP A 106 -10.16 -10.22 0.00
C ASP A 106 -11.21 -10.10 1.13
N GLN A 107 -10.89 -10.62 2.32
CA GLN A 107 -11.74 -10.45 3.49
C GLN A 107 -11.81 -8.98 3.94
N PHE A 108 -10.67 -8.28 3.98
CA PHE A 108 -10.64 -6.85 4.30
C PHE A 108 -11.51 -6.04 3.35
N LEU A 109 -11.42 -6.28 2.04
CA LEU A 109 -12.19 -5.57 1.02
C LEU A 109 -13.71 -5.78 1.17
N ARG A 110 -14.15 -6.91 1.74
CA ARG A 110 -15.57 -7.13 2.08
C ARG A 110 -16.00 -6.44 3.38
N ASP A 111 -15.10 -6.37 4.36
CA ASP A 111 -15.49 -6.02 5.73
C ASP A 111 -15.28 -4.55 6.10
N TYR A 112 -14.40 -3.82 5.40
CA TYR A 112 -14.00 -2.47 5.81
C TYR A 112 -15.10 -1.41 5.57
N GLU A 113 -15.94 -1.61 4.55
CA GLU A 113 -16.80 -0.54 4.03
C GLU A 113 -17.88 -0.13 5.04
N LEU A 114 -18.59 -1.10 5.62
CA LEU A 114 -19.69 -0.82 6.55
C LEU A 114 -19.23 -0.03 7.80
N PRO A 115 -18.15 -0.42 8.50
CA PRO A 115 -17.58 0.40 9.57
C PRO A 115 -17.15 1.80 9.10
N ALA A 116 -16.53 1.91 7.93
CA ALA A 116 -16.06 3.19 7.42
C ALA A 116 -17.21 4.16 7.06
N VAL A 117 -18.26 3.64 6.42
CA VAL A 117 -19.52 4.36 6.14
C VAL A 117 -20.16 4.83 7.45
N SER A 118 -20.26 3.93 8.43
CA SER A 118 -20.83 4.26 9.74
C SER A 118 -20.06 5.39 10.43
N ILE A 119 -18.72 5.35 10.40
CA ILE A 119 -17.90 6.43 10.93
C ILE A 119 -18.14 7.74 10.18
N LYS A 120 -18.17 7.72 8.85
CA LYS A 120 -18.38 8.91 8.02
C LYS A 120 -19.71 9.60 8.36
N HIS A 121 -20.79 8.85 8.52
CA HIS A 121 -22.13 9.40 8.71
C HIS A 121 -22.50 9.66 10.16
N CYS A 122 -22.05 8.83 11.11
CA CYS A 122 -22.40 8.98 12.52
C CYS A 122 -21.46 9.92 13.29
N ARG A 123 -20.26 10.23 12.77
CA ARG A 123 -19.28 11.11 13.44
C ARG A 123 -19.84 12.48 13.85
N PRO A 124 -20.62 13.21 13.02
CA PRO A 124 -21.22 14.49 13.42
C PRO A 124 -22.16 14.37 14.64
N PHE A 125 -22.74 13.19 14.84
CA PHE A 125 -23.67 12.87 15.93
C PHE A 125 -23.01 12.00 17.01
N SER A 126 -21.70 12.13 17.18
CA SER A 126 -20.90 11.25 18.04
C SER A 126 -21.36 11.14 19.50
N TYR A 127 -22.05 12.16 20.01
CA TYR A 127 -22.66 12.11 21.33
C TYR A 127 -23.69 10.97 21.45
N PHE A 128 -24.49 10.75 20.41
CA PHE A 128 -25.56 9.74 20.38
C PHE A 128 -25.06 8.36 19.94
N TYR A 129 -24.04 8.32 19.06
CA TYR A 129 -23.56 7.08 18.44
C TYR A 129 -22.20 6.62 18.98
N ARG A 130 -21.84 7.02 20.21
CA ARG A 130 -20.51 6.76 20.78
C ARG A 130 -20.10 5.29 20.69
N ASP A 131 -20.94 4.37 21.16
CA ASP A 131 -20.61 2.95 21.22
C ASP A 131 -20.54 2.34 19.82
N THR A 132 -21.48 2.68 18.94
CA THR A 132 -21.46 2.28 17.53
C THR A 132 -20.17 2.70 16.85
N LEU A 133 -19.78 3.96 17.03
CA LEU A 133 -18.58 4.51 16.42
C LEU A 133 -17.29 3.87 16.97
N ASN A 134 -17.22 3.65 18.28
CA ASN A 134 -16.10 2.94 18.90
C ASN A 134 -15.98 1.50 18.37
N ASN A 135 -17.10 0.79 18.28
CA ASN A 135 -17.12 -0.55 17.70
C ASN A 135 -16.64 -0.54 16.24
N CYS A 136 -17.06 0.45 15.44
CA CYS A 136 -16.57 0.57 14.06
C CYS A 136 -15.04 0.79 14.00
N ILE A 137 -14.49 1.60 14.91
CA ILE A 137 -13.04 1.83 14.96
C ILE A 137 -12.30 0.54 15.36
N ILE A 138 -12.80 -0.20 16.35
CA ILE A 138 -12.22 -1.48 16.77
C ILE A 138 -12.22 -2.46 15.59
N LEU A 139 -13.35 -2.59 14.89
CA LEU A 139 -13.48 -3.49 13.74
C LEU A 139 -12.51 -3.11 12.61
N LEU A 140 -12.45 -1.84 12.21
CA LEU A 140 -11.48 -1.37 11.22
C LEU A 140 -10.04 -1.59 11.66
N THR A 141 -9.76 -1.36 12.95
CA THR A 141 -8.40 -1.55 13.49
C THR A 141 -8.01 -3.02 13.39
N ALA A 142 -8.91 -3.93 13.77
CA ALA A 142 -8.68 -5.37 13.71
C ALA A 142 -8.46 -5.86 12.27
N THR A 143 -9.32 -5.47 11.32
CA THR A 143 -9.21 -5.91 9.92
C THR A 143 -7.94 -5.38 9.26
N PHE A 144 -7.65 -4.09 9.42
CA PHE A 144 -6.44 -3.47 8.88
C PHE A 144 -5.19 -4.10 9.51
N SER A 145 -5.15 -4.27 10.84
CA SER A 145 -4.03 -4.93 11.53
C SER A 145 -3.78 -6.35 11.02
N ASN A 146 -4.84 -7.10 10.74
CA ASN A 146 -4.74 -8.46 10.21
C ASN A 146 -4.06 -8.47 8.83
N VAL A 147 -4.44 -7.55 7.93
CA VAL A 147 -3.79 -7.38 6.62
C VAL A 147 -2.30 -7.10 6.79
N ILE A 148 -1.94 -6.09 7.59
CA ILE A 148 -0.53 -5.72 7.71
C ILE A 148 0.29 -6.87 8.30
N ARG A 149 -0.19 -7.51 9.39
CA ARG A 149 0.51 -8.65 10.01
C ARG A 149 0.69 -9.82 9.05
N CYS A 150 -0.33 -10.14 8.26
CA CYS A 150 -0.27 -11.21 7.25
C CYS A 150 0.77 -10.90 6.17
N VAL A 151 0.82 -9.66 5.69
CA VAL A 151 1.78 -9.24 4.68
C VAL A 151 3.20 -9.23 5.25
N GLN A 152 3.40 -8.70 6.46
CA GLN A 152 4.69 -8.72 7.17
C GLN A 152 5.23 -10.13 7.34
N SER A 153 4.40 -11.04 7.86
CA SER A 153 4.83 -12.41 8.12
C SER A 153 5.17 -13.15 6.83
N GLY A 154 4.38 -12.93 5.77
CA GLY A 154 4.64 -13.47 4.43
C GLY A 154 5.98 -13.01 3.87
N ILE A 155 6.25 -11.71 3.96
CA ILE A 155 7.51 -11.14 3.46
C ILE A 155 8.69 -11.61 4.29
N LYS A 156 8.60 -11.58 5.62
CA LYS A 156 9.65 -12.12 6.51
C LYS A 156 9.96 -13.57 6.15
N LYS A 157 8.94 -14.40 5.93
CA LYS A 157 9.09 -15.81 5.57
C LYS A 157 9.86 -15.99 4.26
N ILE A 158 9.52 -15.23 3.23
CA ILE A 158 10.20 -15.32 1.93
C ILE A 158 11.62 -14.78 2.03
N TRP A 159 11.79 -13.62 2.64
CA TRP A 159 13.08 -12.98 2.81
C TRP A 159 14.06 -13.89 3.55
N GLU A 160 13.69 -14.39 4.72
CA GLU A 160 14.57 -15.25 5.53
C GLU A 160 14.93 -16.56 4.83
N ASN A 161 14.04 -17.12 4.00
CA ASN A 161 14.30 -18.37 3.30
C ASN A 161 15.18 -18.22 2.05
N TYR A 162 15.23 -17.04 1.42
CA TYR A 162 15.77 -16.89 0.07
C TYR A 162 16.70 -15.68 -0.14
N LYS A 163 16.95 -14.84 0.88
CA LYS A 163 17.82 -13.65 0.76
C LYS A 163 19.28 -13.94 0.42
N ASP A 164 19.78 -15.13 0.69
CA ASP A 164 21.14 -15.59 0.32
C ASP A 164 21.22 -16.08 -1.14
N LYS A 165 20.06 -16.33 -1.73
CA LYS A 165 19.90 -16.85 -3.10
C LYS A 165 19.49 -15.79 -4.12
N VAL A 166 19.40 -14.51 -3.73
CA VAL A 166 19.20 -13.42 -4.70
C VAL A 166 20.53 -12.99 -5.33
N TYR A 167 20.47 -12.46 -6.56
CA TYR A 167 21.60 -11.81 -7.21
C TYR A 167 21.98 -10.52 -6.46
N PRO A 168 23.27 -10.16 -6.39
CA PRO A 168 23.72 -8.90 -5.76
C PRO A 168 23.03 -7.65 -6.30
N ASP A 169 22.74 -7.61 -7.61
CA ASP A 169 22.06 -6.47 -8.26
C ASP A 169 20.66 -6.19 -7.68
N PHE A 170 20.07 -7.12 -6.92
CA PHE A 170 18.79 -6.90 -6.24
C PHE A 170 18.89 -5.78 -5.20
N PHE A 171 19.99 -5.72 -4.45
CA PHE A 171 20.22 -4.69 -3.43
C PHE A 171 20.35 -3.30 -4.09
N ASP A 172 20.88 -3.28 -5.31
CA ASP A 172 20.89 -2.21 -6.32
C ASP A 172 19.51 -1.64 -6.72
N SER A 173 18.48 -2.46 -6.62
CA SER A 173 17.24 -2.29 -7.37
C SER A 173 16.22 -1.40 -6.67
N GLY A 174 15.30 -0.80 -7.46
CA GLY A 174 14.12 -0.11 -6.91
C GLY A 174 13.28 -1.02 -6.01
N TYR A 175 13.17 -2.31 -6.36
CA TYR A 175 12.44 -3.31 -5.58
C TYR A 175 12.93 -3.45 -4.13
N TYR A 176 14.24 -3.39 -3.92
CA TYR A 176 14.83 -3.45 -2.58
C TYR A 176 14.63 -2.14 -1.82
N ARG A 177 15.01 -1.01 -2.44
CA ARG A 177 14.96 0.32 -1.81
C ARG A 177 13.56 0.70 -1.35
N ASP A 178 12.53 0.44 -2.15
CA ASP A 178 11.14 0.81 -1.83
C ASP A 178 10.60 0.15 -0.54
N VAL A 179 11.23 -0.96 -0.14
CA VAL A 179 10.78 -1.82 0.96
C VAL A 179 11.68 -1.69 2.19
N PHE A 180 13.00 -1.68 1.99
CA PHE A 180 13.97 -1.76 3.08
C PHE A 180 14.57 -0.41 3.50
N ASP A 181 14.56 0.62 2.66
CA ASP A 181 15.21 1.90 3.00
C ASP A 181 14.43 2.77 4.01
N GLN A 182 13.22 2.39 4.41
CA GLN A 182 12.34 3.26 5.20
C GLN A 182 11.82 2.66 6.52
N ASP A 183 12.31 1.48 6.97
CA ASP A 183 11.70 0.69 8.07
C ASP A 183 10.18 0.48 7.96
N TYR A 184 9.60 0.87 6.82
CA TYR A 184 8.17 1.05 6.65
C TYR A 184 7.46 -0.29 6.64
N LEU A 185 8.13 -1.32 6.11
CA LEU A 185 7.56 -2.65 6.01
C LEU A 185 7.75 -3.45 7.30
N PHE A 186 8.95 -3.44 7.90
CA PHE A 186 9.31 -4.30 9.03
C PHE A 186 9.25 -3.63 10.41
N GLY A 187 9.15 -2.30 10.46
CA GLY A 187 9.07 -1.56 11.70
C GLY A 187 7.90 -2.01 12.57
N GLU A 188 8.09 -1.94 13.88
CA GLU A 188 7.05 -2.21 14.86
C GLU A 188 5.82 -1.35 14.59
N MET A 189 4.65 -1.94 14.79
CA MET A 189 3.39 -1.25 14.62
C MET A 189 2.68 -1.14 15.94
N ASP A 190 2.31 0.10 16.25
CA ASP A 190 1.29 0.34 17.24
C ASP A 190 -0.09 0.05 16.62
N PHE A 191 -0.69 -1.05 17.07
CA PHE A 191 -2.04 -1.47 16.69
C PHE A 191 -3.11 -0.93 17.65
N ASN A 192 -2.74 0.03 18.52
CA ASN A 192 -3.71 0.76 19.29
C ASN A 192 -4.73 1.39 18.33
N THR A 193 -6.00 1.34 18.73
CA THR A 193 -7.08 2.00 18.02
C THR A 193 -6.73 3.48 17.85
N PRO A 194 -6.74 4.02 16.63
CA PRO A 194 -6.22 5.37 16.37
C PRO A 194 -7.08 6.46 17.01
N TYR A 195 -8.31 6.13 17.44
CA TYR A 195 -9.27 7.08 17.97
C TYR A 195 -10.35 6.38 18.81
N TYR A 196 -10.92 7.08 19.79
CA TYR A 196 -12.07 6.63 20.56
C TYR A 196 -13.02 7.81 20.84
N PHE A 197 -14.28 7.68 20.48
CA PHE A 197 -15.32 8.62 20.84
C PHE A 197 -15.62 8.50 22.35
N GLY A 198 -15.55 9.62 23.07
CA GLY A 198 -15.81 9.69 24.52
C GLY A 198 -14.57 9.98 25.39
N LYS A 199 -13.35 9.93 24.82
CA LYS A 199 -12.14 10.50 25.44
C LYS A 199 -11.93 11.91 24.88
N LYS A 200 -12.16 12.94 25.69
CA LYS A 200 -12.12 14.36 25.27
C LYS A 200 -10.78 14.76 24.65
N GLU A 201 -9.68 14.23 25.18
CA GLU A 201 -8.31 14.49 24.74
C GLU A 201 -8.02 13.97 23.33
N ASP A 202 -8.60 12.83 22.94
CA ASP A 202 -8.32 12.20 21.65
C ASP A 202 -9.00 12.94 20.49
N PHE A 203 -10.18 13.53 20.72
CA PHE A 203 -10.88 14.34 19.72
C PHE A 203 -10.18 15.70 19.49
N GLU A 204 -9.82 16.40 20.56
CA GLU A 204 -9.12 17.68 20.48
C GLU A 204 -7.72 17.53 19.87
N ARG A 205 -7.00 16.44 20.19
CA ARG A 205 -5.70 16.11 19.58
C ARG A 205 -5.84 15.86 18.08
N LEU A 206 -6.86 15.13 17.63
CA LEU A 206 -7.09 14.86 16.21
C LEU A 206 -7.46 16.14 15.45
N ILE A 207 -8.35 16.98 15.99
CA ILE A 207 -8.71 18.28 15.41
C ILE A 207 -7.46 19.18 15.28
N LYS A 208 -6.60 19.22 16.30
CA LYS A 208 -5.33 19.98 16.26
C LYS A 208 -4.35 19.42 15.24
N GLN A 209 -4.24 18.10 15.11
CA GLN A 209 -3.38 17.45 14.11
C GLN A 209 -3.91 17.64 12.67
N ILE A 210 -5.23 17.64 12.49
CA ILE A 210 -5.88 17.90 11.19
C ILE A 210 -5.67 19.36 10.80
N ASN A 211 -5.90 20.30 11.72
CA ASN A 211 -5.70 21.72 11.44
C ASN A 211 -4.24 22.02 11.14
N SER A 212 -3.29 21.47 11.90
CA SER A 212 -1.86 21.68 11.63
C SER A 212 -1.39 21.11 10.28
N LYS A 213 -1.86 19.92 9.88
CA LYS A 213 -1.56 19.35 8.55
C LYS A 213 -2.23 20.12 7.41
N THR A 214 -3.41 20.70 7.63
CA THR A 214 -4.11 21.51 6.62
C THR A 214 -3.45 22.90 6.48
N SER A 215 -2.97 23.48 7.58
CA SER A 215 -2.18 24.73 7.58
C SER A 215 -0.88 24.59 6.78
N THR A 216 -0.20 23.44 6.86
CA THR A 216 1.04 23.21 6.08
C THR A 216 0.79 23.11 4.57
N ILE A 217 -0.42 22.73 4.17
CA ILE A 217 -0.82 22.65 2.75
C ILE A 217 -1.24 24.04 2.22
N VAL A 218 -1.85 24.87 3.06
CA VAL A 218 -2.20 26.25 2.70
C VAL A 218 -0.95 27.14 2.60
N GLU A 219 0.04 26.98 3.49
CA GLU A 219 1.29 27.76 3.43
C GLU A 219 2.16 27.41 2.21
N ARG A 220 2.17 26.14 1.77
CA ARG A 220 2.85 25.76 0.49
C ARG A 220 2.12 26.23 -0.77
N SER A 221 0.84 26.59 -0.68
CA SER A 221 0.08 27.13 -1.81
C SER A 221 0.32 28.64 -1.98
N SER A 222 0.56 29.37 -0.88
CA SER A 222 0.95 30.79 -0.95
C SER A 222 2.36 30.99 -1.52
N ASP A 223 3.27 30.04 -1.34
CA ASP A 223 4.63 30.13 -1.90
C ASP A 223 4.69 29.88 -3.42
N LEU A 224 3.67 29.22 -4.00
CA LEU A 224 3.56 28.98 -5.45
C LEU A 224 2.86 30.11 -6.22
N GLN A 225 2.27 31.11 -5.55
CA GLN A 225 1.73 32.30 -6.21
C GLN A 225 2.75 33.43 -6.40
N THR A 226 3.95 33.32 -5.83
CA THR A 226 5.02 34.32 -5.98
C THR A 226 6.03 33.99 -7.10
N LEU A 227 5.87 32.86 -7.79
CA LEU A 227 6.81 32.40 -8.83
C LEU A 227 6.24 32.37 -10.26
N ASN A 228 5.06 32.95 -10.48
CA ASN A 228 4.42 32.98 -11.80
C ASN A 228 4.12 34.40 -12.34
N ARG A 229 4.99 35.37 -12.01
CA ARG A 229 4.86 36.77 -12.51
C ARG A 229 5.97 37.26 -13.42
N ASN A 230 6.86 36.39 -13.88
CA ASN A 230 7.87 36.71 -14.91
C ASN A 230 7.86 35.66 -16.02
N CYS A 231 6.81 35.66 -16.84
CA CYS A 231 6.89 35.18 -18.21
C CYS A 231 6.20 36.23 -19.07
N GLU A 232 7.03 37.05 -19.71
CA GLU A 232 6.64 38.05 -20.70
C GLU A 232 5.87 37.38 -21.83
N GLU A 233 4.66 37.86 -22.13
CA GLU A 233 3.95 37.49 -23.36
C GLU A 233 4.55 38.26 -24.55
N PRO A 234 4.82 37.59 -25.68
CA PRO A 234 5.31 38.25 -26.88
C PRO A 234 4.20 39.10 -27.52
N THR A 235 4.60 40.30 -27.91
CA THR A 235 3.79 41.26 -28.66
C THR A 235 3.41 40.71 -30.02
N VAL A 236 2.11 40.67 -30.35
CA VAL A 236 1.63 40.55 -31.74
C VAL A 236 0.62 41.66 -32.01
N LYS A 237 0.97 42.47 -33.01
CA LYS A 237 0.25 43.62 -33.54
C LYS A 237 -0.95 43.21 -34.40
N GLU A 238 -1.95 44.12 -34.37
CA GLU A 238 -2.89 44.52 -35.44
C GLU A 238 -3.89 43.44 -35.93
N ILE A 239 -5.20 43.72 -35.99
CA ILE A 239 -5.83 44.46 -37.10
C ILE A 239 -7.25 44.94 -36.68
N GLU A 240 -7.49 46.22 -36.98
CA GLU A 240 -8.73 46.91 -37.40
C GLU A 240 -10.06 46.78 -36.61
N ASN A 241 -10.60 47.95 -36.25
CA ASN A 241 -11.82 48.43 -36.91
C ASN A 241 -11.98 49.96 -36.75
N SER A 242 -11.90 50.64 -37.89
CA SER A 242 -12.56 51.91 -38.16
C SER A 242 -14.07 51.70 -38.16
N ILE A 243 -14.81 52.49 -37.39
CA ILE A 243 -15.99 53.31 -37.75
C ILE A 243 -16.15 54.36 -36.63
#